data_AF-A0A2K3LFK7-F1
#
_entry.id   AF-A0A2K3LFK7-F1
#
_cell.length_a   1.000
_cell.length_b   1.000
_cell.length_c   1.000
_cell.angle_alpha   90.00
_cell.angle_beta   90.00
_cell.angle_gamma   90.00
#
_symmetry.space_group_name_H-M   'P 1'
#
loop_
_entity.id
_entity.type
_entity.pdbx_description
1 polymer ?
#
loop_
_entity_poly.entity_id
_entity_poly.type
_entity_poly.pdbx_seq_one_letter_code
_entity_poly.pdbx_strand_id
1 'polypeptide(L)'
;MELVGVAKEIHISSRSLNTVYEGLSKVIAKHDTLHLHPQIDTLEEDGRVIFLDGSCIKVDTIVYCTGYSYSFPFLDTKGMVVVENDKVGPLYEHTFPPSLAPSLTFAGIPKKILGFPFFESQAMWIAQLLSGKKALPSWEEMMKSIKEFYQSREEAGIPTHDIGDFE
;
A
#
# COMPACT_ATOMS: atom_id res chain seq x y z
N MET A 1 -1.43 -13.09 -14.00
CA MET A 1 -1.46 -14.36 -14.78
C MET A 1 -2.75 -14.56 -15.55
N GLU A 2 -3.87 -13.93 -15.19
CA GLU A 2 -5.16 -14.12 -15.88
C GLU A 2 -5.14 -13.80 -17.37
N LEU A 3 -4.22 -12.95 -17.82
CA LEU A 3 -4.05 -12.62 -19.24
C LEU A 3 -3.27 -13.69 -20.02
N VAL A 4 -2.60 -14.62 -19.33
CA VAL A 4 -1.83 -15.70 -19.96
C VAL A 4 -2.81 -16.67 -20.63
N GLY A 5 -2.64 -16.87 -21.94
CA GLY A 5 -3.51 -17.72 -22.76
C GLY A 5 -4.70 -17.00 -23.41
N VAL A 6 -4.93 -15.72 -23.09
CA VAL A 6 -5.95 -14.89 -23.75
C VAL A 6 -5.34 -13.71 -24.51
N ALA A 7 -4.23 -13.16 -24.04
CA ALA A 7 -3.47 -12.13 -24.75
C ALA A 7 -2.44 -12.76 -25.69
N LYS A 8 -2.20 -12.13 -26.85
CA LYS A 8 -1.17 -12.55 -27.81
C LYS A 8 0.23 -12.46 -27.20
N GLU A 9 0.55 -11.30 -26.63
CA GLU A 9 1.81 -10.98 -25.94
C GLU A 9 1.49 -10.13 -24.71
N ILE A 10 2.29 -10.29 -23.64
CA ILE A 10 2.14 -9.57 -22.38
C ILE A 10 3.48 -8.92 -22.04
N HIS A 11 3.47 -7.61 -21.86
CA HIS A 11 4.65 -6.83 -21.50
C HIS A 11 4.47 -6.25 -20.10
N ILE A 12 5.33 -6.64 -19.17
CA ILE A 12 5.33 -6.14 -17.80
C ILE A 12 6.47 -5.13 -17.68
N SER A 13 6.15 -3.89 -17.33
CA SER A 13 7.15 -2.88 -16.99
C SER A 13 7.26 -2.72 -15.47
N SER A 14 8.47 -2.59 -14.95
CA SER A 14 8.72 -2.29 -13.54
C SER A 14 9.78 -1.20 -13.38
N ARG A 15 9.56 -0.31 -12.39
CA ARG A 15 10.55 0.69 -11.98
C ARG A 15 11.82 0.07 -11.39
N SER A 16 11.71 -1.12 -10.82
CA SER A 16 12.84 -1.87 -10.27
C SER A 16 12.72 -3.33 -10.68
N LEU A 17 13.60 -3.74 -11.59
CA LEU A 17 13.70 -5.11 -12.07
C LEU A 17 14.18 -6.08 -10.99
N ASN A 18 14.91 -5.58 -9.99
CA ASN A 18 15.36 -6.36 -8.83
C ASN A 18 14.23 -6.65 -7.83
N THR A 19 13.08 -6.00 -7.97
CA THR A 19 11.88 -6.21 -7.13
C THR A 19 10.90 -7.20 -7.77
N VAL A 20 11.27 -7.78 -8.91
CA VAL A 20 10.58 -8.93 -9.48
C VAL A 20 10.79 -10.08 -8.51
N TYR A 21 9.77 -10.32 -7.67
CA TYR A 21 9.76 -11.42 -6.70
C TYR A 21 10.18 -12.71 -7.40
N GLU A 22 10.97 -13.56 -6.73
CA GLU A 22 11.55 -14.77 -7.33
C GLU A 22 10.49 -15.66 -8.03
N GLY A 23 9.26 -15.63 -7.52
CA GLY A 23 8.09 -16.26 -8.13
C GLY A 23 7.76 -15.73 -9.54
N LEU A 24 7.85 -14.42 -9.80
CA LEU A 24 7.56 -13.85 -11.11
C LEU A 24 8.60 -14.26 -12.15
N SER A 25 9.89 -14.32 -11.78
CA SER A 25 10.94 -14.79 -12.68
C SER A 25 10.69 -16.23 -13.15
N LYS A 26 10.25 -17.11 -12.24
CA LYS A 26 9.85 -18.50 -12.58
C LYS A 26 8.62 -18.55 -13.49
N VAL A 27 7.70 -17.60 -13.34
CA VAL A 27 6.51 -17.47 -14.18
C VAL A 27 6.89 -17.01 -15.59
N ILE A 28 7.71 -15.98 -15.69
CA ILE A 28 8.20 -15.45 -16.98
C ILE A 28 8.91 -16.57 -17.75
N ALA A 29 9.81 -17.31 -17.08
CA ALA A 29 10.55 -18.41 -17.70
C ALA A 29 9.67 -19.58 -18.20
N LYS A 30 8.41 -19.68 -17.76
CA LYS A 30 7.46 -20.71 -18.19
C LYS A 30 6.58 -20.27 -19.37
N HIS A 31 6.60 -19.00 -19.74
CA HIS A 31 5.69 -18.43 -20.74
C HIS A 31 6.45 -17.54 -21.73
N ASP A 32 6.68 -18.05 -22.94
CA ASP A 32 7.43 -17.34 -23.99
C ASP A 32 6.76 -16.03 -24.44
N THR A 33 5.46 -15.87 -24.20
CA THR A 33 4.67 -14.68 -24.56
C THR A 33 4.70 -13.57 -23.50
N LEU A 34 5.46 -13.75 -22.42
CA LEU A 34 5.54 -12.81 -21.31
C LEU A 34 6.93 -12.18 -21.28
N HIS A 35 6.99 -10.86 -21.43
CA HIS A 35 8.23 -10.10 -21.52
C HIS A 35 8.33 -9.08 -20.38
N LEU A 36 9.50 -9.00 -19.76
CA LEU A 36 9.79 -8.01 -18.72
C LEU A 36 10.60 -6.86 -19.34
N HIS A 37 10.19 -5.63 -19.04
CA HIS A 37 10.80 -4.40 -19.51
C HIS A 37 11.14 -3.49 -18.32
N PRO A 38 12.16 -2.61 -18.46
CA PRO A 38 12.42 -1.59 -17.44
C PRO A 38 11.29 -0.56 -17.41
N GLN A 39 11.46 0.48 -16.60
CA GLN A 39 10.46 1.54 -16.48
C GLN A 39 10.15 2.15 -17.86
N ILE A 40 8.86 2.39 -18.10
CA ILE A 40 8.41 3.19 -19.24
C ILE A 40 8.96 4.62 -19.09
N ASP A 41 9.57 5.11 -20.16
CA ASP A 41 9.99 6.48 -20.31
C ASP A 41 8.86 7.33 -20.91
N THR A 42 8.38 6.93 -22.09
CA THR A 42 7.43 7.71 -22.88
C THR A 42 6.35 6.82 -23.51
N LEU A 43 5.11 7.33 -23.56
CA LEU A 43 4.00 6.75 -24.31
C LEU A 43 3.73 7.65 -25.52
N GLU A 44 3.81 7.08 -26.71
CA GLU A 44 3.58 7.78 -27.97
C GLU A 44 2.12 7.63 -28.42
N GLU A 45 1.58 8.64 -29.12
CA GLU A 45 0.19 8.65 -29.61
C GLU A 45 -0.11 7.51 -30.59
N ASP A 46 0.91 6.97 -31.26
CA ASP A 46 0.77 5.87 -32.22
C ASP A 46 0.76 4.47 -31.59
N GLY A 47 0.70 4.40 -30.25
CA GLY A 47 0.66 3.17 -29.45
C GLY A 47 2.05 2.60 -29.14
N ARG A 48 3.13 3.31 -29.46
CA ARG A 48 4.47 2.91 -29.04
C ARG A 48 4.74 3.23 -27.57
N VAL A 49 5.41 2.31 -26.91
CA VAL A 49 5.93 2.44 -25.55
C VAL A 49 7.44 2.44 -25.65
N ILE A 50 8.08 3.50 -25.16
CA ILE A 50 9.54 3.64 -25.09
C ILE A 50 9.95 3.42 -23.64
N PHE A 51 10.95 2.57 -23.42
CA PHE A 51 11.48 2.28 -22.09
C PHE A 51 12.82 3.00 -21.86
N LEU A 52 13.23 3.11 -20.60
CA LEU A 52 14.47 3.83 -20.22
C LEU A 52 15.76 3.24 -20.81
N ASP A 53 15.75 1.97 -21.25
CA ASP A 53 16.89 1.34 -21.94
C ASP A 53 16.92 1.65 -23.45
N GLY A 54 15.97 2.45 -23.95
CA GLY A 54 15.82 2.80 -25.36
C GLY A 54 15.07 1.74 -26.17
N SER A 55 14.68 0.61 -25.58
CA SER A 55 13.84 -0.36 -26.27
C SER A 55 12.43 0.20 -26.50
N CYS A 56 11.77 -0.29 -27.55
CA CYS A 56 10.46 0.18 -27.96
C CYS A 56 9.60 -0.97 -28.45
N ILE A 57 8.34 -0.97 -28.02
CA ILE A 57 7.31 -1.93 -28.44
C ILE A 57 6.05 -1.17 -28.85
N LYS A 58 5.18 -1.81 -29.62
CA LYS A 58 3.83 -1.30 -29.90
C LYS A 58 2.81 -2.18 -29.18
N VAL A 59 1.88 -1.57 -28.44
CA VAL A 59 0.87 -2.28 -27.67
C VAL A 59 -0.53 -1.74 -27.98
N ASP A 60 -1.52 -2.62 -27.90
CA ASP A 60 -2.92 -2.26 -28.14
C ASP A 60 -3.61 -1.75 -26.86
N THR A 61 -3.11 -2.11 -25.68
CA THR A 61 -3.74 -1.79 -24.40
C THR A 61 -2.69 -1.69 -23.29
N ILE A 62 -2.89 -0.73 -22.39
CA ILE A 62 -2.07 -0.54 -21.18
C ILE A 62 -2.98 -0.70 -19.96
N VAL A 63 -2.56 -1.54 -19.02
CA VAL A 63 -3.26 -1.75 -17.75
C VAL A 63 -2.36 -1.27 -16.61
N TYR A 64 -2.82 -0.23 -15.90
CA TYR A 64 -2.07 0.33 -14.77
C TYR A 64 -2.25 -0.53 -13.53
N CYS A 65 -1.20 -1.26 -13.16
CA CYS A 65 -1.11 -2.04 -11.92
C CYS A 65 -0.26 -1.32 -10.86
N THR A 66 -0.39 0.01 -10.74
CA THR A 66 0.50 0.89 -9.95
C THR A 66 0.05 1.11 -8.51
N GLY A 67 -0.86 0.28 -8.00
CA GLY A 67 -1.38 0.35 -6.64
C GLY A 67 -2.52 1.36 -6.46
N TYR A 68 -2.78 1.70 -5.19
CA TYR A 68 -3.89 2.55 -4.77
C TYR A 68 -3.41 3.58 -3.74
N SER A 69 -4.15 4.68 -3.60
CA SER A 69 -3.94 5.69 -2.55
C SER A 69 -5.17 5.78 -1.64
N TYR A 70 -4.96 6.06 -0.37
CA TYR A 70 -6.06 6.34 0.56
C TYR A 70 -6.82 7.61 0.16
N SER A 71 -8.15 7.53 0.19
CA SER A 71 -9.04 8.68 -0.03
C SER A 71 -10.37 8.47 0.70
N PHE A 72 -10.75 9.44 1.54
CA PHE A 72 -12.00 9.44 2.29
C PHE A 72 -12.79 10.72 1.98
N PRO A 73 -13.36 10.85 0.76
CA PRO A 73 -14.00 12.10 0.31
C PRO A 73 -15.24 12.48 1.12
N PHE A 74 -15.79 11.53 1.89
CA PHE A 74 -16.94 11.73 2.77
C PHE A 74 -16.57 12.20 4.19
N LEU A 75 -15.28 12.23 4.54
CA LEU A 75 -14.84 12.43 5.92
C LEU A 75 -14.07 13.75 6.08
N ASP A 76 -14.74 14.76 6.62
CA ASP A 76 -14.09 16.01 7.06
C ASP A 76 -13.68 15.90 8.53
N THR A 77 -12.37 15.76 8.77
CA THR A 77 -11.79 15.73 10.12
C THR A 77 -11.29 17.10 10.59
N LYS A 78 -11.52 18.17 9.82
CA LYS A 78 -10.98 19.51 10.08
C LYS A 78 -9.46 19.51 10.28
N GLY A 79 -8.75 18.63 9.57
CA GLY A 79 -7.30 18.47 9.65
C GLY A 79 -6.80 17.66 10.85
N MET A 80 -7.67 17.11 11.69
CA MET A 80 -7.26 16.24 12.81
C MET A 80 -6.74 14.88 12.33
N VAL A 81 -7.13 14.45 11.13
CA VAL A 81 -6.58 13.30 10.43
C VAL A 81 -6.27 13.72 9.01
N VAL A 82 -5.03 13.53 8.58
CA VAL A 82 -4.52 13.89 7.27
C VAL A 82 -4.20 12.61 6.50
N VAL A 83 -4.55 12.61 5.22
CA VAL A 83 -4.11 11.60 4.26
C VAL A 83 -3.07 12.22 3.36
N GLU A 84 -1.82 11.83 3.53
CA GLU A 84 -0.69 12.38 2.78
C GLU A 84 0.37 11.29 2.58
N ASN A 85 1.00 11.26 1.41
CA ASN A 85 2.06 10.29 1.09
C ASN A 85 1.64 8.84 1.39
N ASP A 86 0.39 8.49 1.03
CA ASP A 86 -0.19 7.16 1.23
C ASP A 86 -0.22 6.71 2.71
N LYS A 87 -0.30 7.69 3.62
CA LYS A 87 -0.41 7.50 5.07
C LYS A 87 -1.66 8.19 5.57
N VAL A 88 -2.37 7.53 6.48
CA VAL A 88 -3.49 8.11 7.23
C VAL A 88 -3.01 8.33 8.66
N GLY A 89 -3.06 9.57 9.16
CA GLY A 89 -2.52 9.86 10.48
C GLY A 89 -2.88 11.24 11.02
N PRO A 90 -2.63 11.50 12.30
CA PRO A 90 -2.04 10.58 13.28
C PRO A 90 -3.02 9.48 13.75
N LEU A 91 -2.54 8.23 13.87
CA LEU A 91 -3.33 7.09 14.37
C LEU A 91 -2.53 6.30 15.41
N TYR A 92 -3.03 6.24 16.64
CA TYR A 92 -2.49 5.38 17.69
C TYR A 92 -2.79 3.93 17.36
N GLU A 93 -1.75 3.09 17.38
CA GLU A 93 -1.79 1.67 16.97
C GLU A 93 -2.54 1.47 15.65
N HIS A 94 -2.34 2.41 14.71
CA HIS A 94 -2.93 2.40 13.37
C HIS A 94 -4.47 2.36 13.33
N THR A 95 -5.13 2.71 14.44
CA THR A 95 -6.57 2.52 14.63
C THR A 95 -7.25 3.79 15.13
N PHE A 96 -6.67 4.45 16.14
CA PHE A 96 -7.36 5.50 16.88
C PHE A 96 -6.77 6.89 16.61
N PRO A 97 -7.50 7.82 15.98
CA PRO A 97 -7.09 9.22 15.91
C PRO A 97 -7.18 9.86 17.31
N PRO A 98 -6.07 10.32 17.93
CA PRO A 98 -6.06 10.72 19.34
C PRO A 98 -7.09 11.79 19.72
N SER A 99 -7.39 12.72 18.80
CA SER A 99 -8.34 13.82 19.04
C SER A 99 -9.80 13.49 18.75
N LEU A 100 -10.09 12.33 18.15
CA LEU A 100 -11.43 11.97 17.67
C LEU A 100 -11.93 10.63 18.23
N ALA A 101 -11.05 9.78 18.76
CA ALA A 101 -11.44 8.54 19.42
C ALA A 101 -12.17 8.82 20.76
N PRO A 102 -13.16 7.99 21.14
CA PRO A 102 -13.65 6.79 20.46
C PRO A 102 -14.68 7.05 19.34
N SER A 103 -15.06 8.31 19.08
CA SER A 103 -16.13 8.66 18.12
C SER A 103 -15.78 8.36 16.67
N LEU A 104 -14.49 8.30 16.34
CA LEU A 104 -13.96 7.87 15.05
C LEU A 104 -12.83 6.87 15.24
N THR A 105 -12.84 5.80 14.45
CA THR A 105 -11.80 4.76 14.41
C THR A 105 -11.57 4.35 12.96
N PHE A 106 -10.33 4.01 12.61
CA PHE A 106 -9.98 3.45 11.30
C PHE A 106 -9.61 1.98 11.45
N ALA A 107 -10.03 1.14 10.51
CA ALA A 107 -9.66 -0.28 10.47
C ALA A 107 -9.08 -0.61 9.09
N GLY A 108 -8.05 -1.46 9.07
CA GLY A 108 -7.41 -1.93 7.85
C GLY A 108 -6.60 -0.89 7.06
N ILE A 109 -6.07 0.12 7.74
CA ILE A 109 -5.13 1.10 7.15
C ILE A 109 -3.74 0.52 6.85
N PRO A 110 -3.16 -0.36 7.69
CA PRO A 110 -1.82 -0.85 7.42
C PRO A 110 -1.70 -1.79 6.23
N LYS A 111 -0.52 -1.80 5.61
CA LYS A 111 -0.12 -2.73 4.56
C LYS A 111 0.84 -3.77 5.12
N LYS A 112 1.08 -4.84 4.36
CA LYS A 112 1.87 -6.02 4.77
C LYS A 112 1.45 -6.53 6.14
N ILE A 113 0.21 -7.03 6.21
CA ILE A 113 -0.42 -7.56 7.41
C ILE A 113 -0.88 -9.00 7.20
N LEU A 114 -1.03 -9.75 8.28
CA LEU A 114 -1.83 -10.96 8.30
C LEU A 114 -3.31 -10.54 8.28
N GLY A 115 -3.90 -10.45 7.08
CA GLY A 115 -5.21 -9.84 6.82
C GLY A 115 -6.28 -10.10 7.89
N PHE A 116 -6.91 -11.28 7.88
CA PHE A 116 -8.02 -11.56 8.80
C PHE A 116 -7.65 -11.47 10.29
N PRO A 117 -6.53 -12.06 10.77
CA PRO A 117 -6.14 -11.94 12.18
C PRO A 117 -5.91 -10.48 12.64
N PHE A 118 -5.34 -9.65 11.77
CA PHE A 118 -5.11 -8.24 12.06
C PHE A 118 -6.43 -7.47 12.17
N PHE A 119 -7.33 -7.65 11.19
CA PHE A 119 -8.65 -7.00 11.21
C PHE A 119 -9.50 -7.45 12.41
N GLU A 120 -9.44 -8.73 12.77
CA GLU A 120 -10.13 -9.26 13.95
C GLU A 120 -9.60 -8.62 15.24
N SER A 121 -8.27 -8.49 15.36
CA SER A 121 -7.65 -7.83 16.51
C SER A 121 -8.08 -6.37 16.65
N GLN A 122 -8.11 -5.60 15.55
CA GLN A 122 -8.62 -4.23 15.56
C GLN A 122 -10.10 -4.18 15.95
N ALA A 123 -10.94 -5.03 15.36
CA ALA A 123 -12.37 -5.08 15.64
C ALA A 123 -12.67 -5.42 17.11
N MET A 124 -11.97 -6.40 17.68
CA MET A 124 -12.09 -6.77 19.09
C MET A 124 -11.72 -5.61 20.01
N TRP A 125 -10.66 -4.86 19.70
CA TRP A 125 -10.23 -3.75 20.53
C TRP A 125 -11.18 -2.55 20.45
N ILE A 126 -11.65 -2.21 19.25
CA ILE A 126 -12.69 -1.19 19.04
C ILE A 126 -13.95 -1.57 19.83
N ALA A 127 -14.41 -2.82 19.77
CA ALA A 127 -15.58 -3.28 20.51
C ALA A 127 -15.40 -3.18 22.03
N GLN A 128 -14.23 -3.54 22.56
CA GLN A 128 -13.90 -3.40 23.98
C GLN A 128 -13.89 -1.94 24.44
N LEU A 129 -13.41 -1.02 23.59
CA LEU A 129 -13.43 0.41 23.86
C LEU A 129 -14.86 0.96 23.88
N LEU A 130 -15.66 0.66 22.86
CA LEU A 130 -17.03 1.12 22.76
C LEU A 130 -17.94 0.54 23.85
N SER A 131 -17.65 -0.67 24.34
CA SER A 131 -18.38 -1.27 25.46
C SER A 131 -17.90 -0.80 26.84
N GLY A 132 -16.91 0.10 26.92
CA GLY A 132 -16.31 0.56 28.18
C GLY A 132 -15.50 -0.49 28.94
N LYS A 133 -15.18 -1.64 28.31
CA LYS A 133 -14.35 -2.70 28.93
C LYS A 133 -12.86 -2.33 28.94
N LYS A 134 -12.44 -1.45 28.02
CA LYS A 134 -11.12 -0.85 27.96
C LYS A 134 -11.24 0.66 27.78
N ALA A 135 -10.24 1.38 28.25
CA ALA A 135 -10.04 2.79 27.96
C ALA A 135 -8.80 2.96 27.07
N LEU A 136 -8.79 4.01 26.27
CA LEU A 136 -7.57 4.47 25.60
C LEU A 136 -6.66 5.17 26.61
N PRO A 137 -5.33 5.15 26.38
CA PRO A 137 -4.42 5.99 27.15
C PRO A 137 -4.70 7.49 26.89
N SER A 138 -4.02 8.36 27.63
CA SER A 138 -4.15 9.80 27.44
C SER A 138 -3.72 10.23 26.03
N TRP A 139 -4.19 11.41 25.61
CA TRP A 139 -3.80 11.99 24.33
C TRP A 139 -2.28 12.12 24.20
N GLU A 140 -1.58 12.53 25.27
CA GLU A 140 -0.13 12.69 25.28
C GLU A 140 0.60 11.35 25.08
N GLU A 141 0.13 10.30 25.75
CA GLU A 141 0.69 8.95 25.60
C GLU A 141 0.48 8.40 24.18
N MET A 142 -0.72 8.59 23.61
CA MET A 142 -1.00 8.19 22.24
C MET A 142 -0.09 8.92 21.25
N MET A 143 0.04 10.25 21.38
CA MET A 143 0.90 11.05 20.51
C MET A 143 2.38 10.71 20.65
N LYS A 144 2.84 10.41 21.86
CA LYS A 144 4.20 9.95 22.12
C LYS A 144 4.47 8.63 21.39
N SER A 145 3.60 7.64 21.55
CA SER A 145 3.71 6.33 20.87
C SER A 145 3.75 6.48 19.34
N ILE A 146 2.88 7.32 18.78
CA ILE A 146 2.85 7.59 17.34
C ILE A 146 4.19 8.17 16.86
N LYS A 147 4.73 9.14 17.60
CA LYS A 147 6.01 9.77 17.25
C LYS A 147 7.16 8.78 17.31
N GLU A 148 7.24 8.00 18.38
CA GLU A 148 8.28 6.97 18.57
C GLU A 148 8.21 5.90 17.47
N PHE A 149 7.00 5.46 17.12
CA PHE A 149 6.81 4.53 16.01
C PHE A 149 7.33 5.11 14.69
N TYR A 150 6.93 6.32 14.31
CA TYR A 150 7.38 6.89 13.04
C TYR A 150 8.88 7.16 13.00
N GLN A 151 9.46 7.63 14.11
CA GLN A 151 10.90 7.81 14.22
C GLN A 151 11.66 6.48 14.03
N SER A 152 11.22 5.41 14.69
CA SER A 152 11.85 4.09 14.53
C SER A 152 11.80 3.56 13.10
N ARG A 153 10.71 3.85 12.36
CA ARG A 153 10.55 3.42 10.96
C ARG A 153 11.43 4.24 10.02
N GLU A 154 11.51 5.55 10.24
CA GLU A 154 12.39 6.43 9.49
C GLU A 154 13.86 6.03 9.67
N GLU A 155 14.29 5.79 10.91
CA GLU A 155 15.65 5.32 11.24
C GLU A 155 15.97 3.96 10.59
N ALA A 156 14.98 3.09 10.43
CA ALA A 156 15.12 1.80 9.76
C ALA A 156 14.97 1.85 8.22
N GLY A 157 14.55 2.99 7.65
CA GLY A 157 14.25 3.12 6.23
C GLY A 157 13.02 2.31 5.77
N ILE A 158 12.10 1.99 6.69
CA ILE A 158 10.91 1.18 6.43
C ILE A 158 9.70 2.10 6.21
N PRO A 159 8.84 1.85 5.20
CA PRO A 159 7.60 2.60 5.04
C PRO A 159 6.72 2.58 6.29
N THR A 160 6.22 3.74 6.71
CA THR A 160 5.44 3.89 7.95
C THR A 160 4.11 3.14 7.99
N HIS A 161 3.63 2.65 6.85
CA HIS A 161 2.41 1.86 6.73
C HIS A 161 2.66 0.34 6.69
N ASP A 162 3.92 -0.10 6.62
CA ASP A 162 4.29 -1.52 6.66
C ASP A 162 4.44 -1.97 8.13
N ILE A 163 3.60 -2.90 8.57
CA ILE A 163 3.62 -3.38 9.97
C ILE A 163 4.44 -4.66 10.15
N GLY A 164 4.47 -5.55 9.15
CA GLY A 164 5.26 -6.77 9.20
C GLY A 164 6.24 -6.91 8.04
N ASP A 165 7.28 -7.69 8.27
CA ASP A 165 8.18 -8.20 7.23
C ASP A 165 7.64 -9.56 6.75
N PHE A 166 6.78 -9.50 5.73
CA PHE A 166 6.32 -10.67 5.01
C PHE A 166 6.96 -10.63 3.62
N GLU A 167 7.91 -11.56 3.38
CA GLU A 167 8.50 -11.83 2.05
C GLU A 167 7.54 -12.60 1.15
#